data_AF-S6HUI1-F1
#
_entry.id   AF-S6HUI1-F1
#
_cell.length_a   1.000
_cell.length_b   1.000
_cell.length_c   1.000
_cell.angle_alpha   90.00
_cell.angle_beta   90.00
_cell.angle_gamma   90.00
#
_symmetry.space_group_name_H-M   'P 1'
#
loop_
_entity.id
_entity.type
_entity.pdbx_description
1 polymer ?
#
loop_
_entity_poly.entity_id
_entity_poly.type
_entity_poly.pdbx_seq_one_letter_code
_entity_poly.pdbx_strand_id
1 'polypeptide(L)'
;MEYDLIDNTEYEDIKKVLLDCLPADVVNCYSLEVFNGAKEVLINEKLTEKTVQLLDEDDYVLQQVTSKKREDADREIEFSDRQLAVIKAMEKVLQHCHSEGIGLIGYSDELVAYPANCKNIEQASEFCLEINTSHTYKGA
;
A
#
# COMPACT_ATOMS: atom_id res chain seq x y z
N MET A 1 23.52 -10.63 -5.69
CA MET A 1 23.57 -10.93 -7.14
C MET A 1 22.20 -10.59 -7.71
N GLU A 2 22.15 -10.15 -8.95
CA GLU A 2 20.88 -9.81 -9.61
C GLU A 2 20.56 -10.89 -10.65
N TYR A 3 19.30 -11.27 -10.73
CA TYR A 3 18.79 -12.26 -11.68
C TYR A 3 17.63 -11.66 -12.46
N ASP A 4 17.66 -11.77 -13.78
CA ASP A 4 16.61 -11.22 -14.63
C ASP A 4 15.66 -12.32 -15.09
N LEU A 5 14.36 -12.15 -14.85
CA LEU A 5 13.30 -12.99 -15.39
C LEU A 5 12.78 -12.35 -16.68
N ILE A 6 12.97 -13.07 -17.79
CA ILE A 6 12.57 -12.64 -19.13
C ILE A 6 11.05 -12.81 -19.28
N ASP A 7 10.45 -12.06 -20.19
CA ASP A 7 9.03 -12.21 -20.53
C ASP A 7 8.70 -13.65 -20.99
N ASN A 8 7.50 -14.12 -20.61
CA ASN A 8 7.01 -15.48 -20.82
C ASN A 8 7.78 -16.58 -20.08
N THR A 9 8.53 -16.26 -19.02
CA THR A 9 9.14 -17.29 -18.17
C THR A 9 8.03 -18.11 -17.48
N GLU A 10 8.09 -19.43 -17.63
CA GLU A 10 7.11 -20.34 -17.03
C GLU A 10 7.35 -20.52 -15.52
N TYR A 11 6.29 -20.89 -14.79
CA TYR A 11 6.30 -21.05 -13.33
C TYR A 11 7.48 -21.91 -12.81
N GLU A 12 7.79 -23.02 -13.48
CA GLU A 12 8.89 -23.93 -13.07
C GLU A 12 10.27 -23.28 -13.19
N ASP A 13 10.47 -22.40 -14.17
CA ASP A 13 11.74 -21.72 -14.36
C ASP A 13 11.89 -20.56 -13.37
N ILE A 14 10.82 -19.80 -13.14
CA ILE A 14 10.76 -18.81 -12.05
C ILE A 14 11.10 -19.46 -10.70
N LYS A 15 10.54 -20.66 -10.45
CA LYS A 15 10.79 -21.43 -9.23
C LYS A 15 12.25 -21.85 -9.07
N LYS A 16 12.90 -22.33 -10.14
CA LYS A 16 14.33 -22.67 -10.09
C LYS A 16 15.18 -21.45 -9.71
N VAL A 17 14.94 -20.32 -10.38
CA VAL A 17 15.69 -19.08 -10.11
C VAL A 17 15.52 -18.66 -8.64
N LEU A 18 14.29 -18.65 -8.13
CA LEU A 18 14.01 -18.25 -6.74
C LEU A 18 14.59 -19.22 -5.69
N LEU A 19 14.69 -20.51 -6.01
CA LEU A 19 15.32 -21.50 -5.13
C LEU A 19 16.84 -21.32 -5.06
N ASP A 20 17.47 -20.97 -6.18
CA ASP A 20 18.92 -20.77 -6.28
C ASP A 20 19.38 -19.41 -5.73
N CYS A 21 18.49 -18.43 -5.62
CA CYS A 21 18.78 -17.11 -5.04
C CYS A 21 19.23 -17.23 -3.58
N LEU A 22 20.14 -16.37 -3.14
CA LEU A 22 20.48 -16.16 -1.73
C LEU A 22 19.67 -14.98 -1.14
N PRO A 23 19.64 -14.81 0.20
CA PRO A 23 18.86 -13.74 0.82
C PRO A 23 19.21 -12.29 0.42
N ALA A 24 20.43 -12.06 -0.05
CA ALA A 24 20.89 -10.75 -0.52
C ALA A 24 20.73 -10.58 -2.04
N ASP A 25 20.17 -11.57 -2.71
CA ASP A 25 19.94 -11.53 -4.15
C ASP A 25 18.60 -10.88 -4.48
N VAL A 26 18.56 -10.26 -5.65
CA VAL A 26 17.37 -9.56 -6.15
C VAL A 26 17.00 -10.15 -7.50
N VAL A 27 15.72 -10.48 -7.66
CA VAL A 27 15.18 -10.98 -8.91
C VAL A 27 14.39 -9.86 -9.59
N ASN A 28 14.84 -9.45 -10.77
CA ASN A 28 14.25 -8.41 -11.58
C ASN A 28 13.23 -9.00 -12.54
N CYS A 29 12.07 -8.38 -12.62
CA CYS A 29 11.02 -8.68 -13.57
C CYS A 29 10.77 -7.42 -14.41
N TYR A 30 10.52 -7.60 -15.70
CA TYR A 30 10.25 -6.49 -16.63
C TYR A 30 8.79 -6.43 -17.08
N SER A 31 7.98 -7.40 -16.66
CA SER A 31 6.53 -7.41 -16.90
C SER A 31 5.76 -7.79 -15.64
N LEU A 32 4.56 -7.20 -15.54
CA LEU A 32 3.66 -7.44 -14.41
C LEU A 32 3.21 -8.91 -14.33
N GLU A 33 3.12 -9.59 -15.47
CA GLU A 33 2.76 -11.01 -15.55
C GLU A 33 3.81 -11.88 -14.85
N VAL A 34 5.09 -11.72 -15.22
CA VAL A 34 6.21 -12.46 -14.61
C VAL A 34 6.38 -12.10 -13.13
N PHE A 35 6.21 -10.82 -12.78
CA PHE A 35 6.23 -10.37 -11.38
C PHE A 35 5.14 -11.03 -10.53
N ASN A 36 3.92 -11.15 -11.06
CA ASN A 36 2.84 -11.84 -10.37
C ASN A 36 3.08 -13.35 -10.28
N GLY A 37 3.61 -13.98 -11.34
CA GLY A 37 4.01 -15.39 -11.31
C GLY A 37 5.08 -15.67 -10.24
N ALA A 38 6.08 -14.80 -10.12
CA ALA A 38 7.09 -14.89 -9.06
C ALA A 38 6.48 -14.75 -7.66
N LYS A 39 5.51 -13.86 -7.46
CA LYS A 39 4.78 -13.76 -6.19
C LYS A 39 4.02 -15.04 -5.85
N GLU A 40 3.36 -15.65 -6.82
CA GLU A 40 2.68 -16.92 -6.62
C GLU A 40 3.65 -18.03 -6.21
N VAL A 41 4.81 -18.12 -6.85
CA VAL A 41 5.86 -19.07 -6.47
C VAL A 41 6.33 -18.84 -5.03
N LEU A 42 6.62 -17.59 -4.64
CA LEU A 42 7.03 -17.26 -3.26
C LEU A 42 6.02 -17.76 -2.23
N ILE A 43 4.72 -17.60 -2.51
CA ILE A 43 3.62 -18.02 -1.63
C ILE A 43 3.48 -19.54 -1.61
N ASN A 44 3.36 -20.17 -2.79
CA ASN A 44 3.06 -21.60 -2.93
C ASN A 44 4.20 -22.48 -2.39
N GLU A 45 5.44 -22.09 -2.68
CA GLU A 45 6.64 -22.80 -2.23
C GLU A 45 7.12 -22.34 -0.85
N LYS A 46 6.45 -21.34 -0.25
CA LYS A 46 6.77 -20.76 1.07
C LYS A 46 8.22 -20.29 1.16
N LEU A 47 8.75 -19.74 0.07
CA LEU A 47 10.12 -19.22 0.04
C LEU A 47 10.21 -17.97 0.89
N THR A 48 11.19 -17.92 1.77
CA THR A 48 11.44 -16.77 2.65
C THR A 48 12.79 -16.15 2.33
N GLU A 49 12.92 -14.89 2.70
CA GLU A 49 14.10 -14.05 2.50
C GLU A 49 14.45 -13.88 1.01
N LYS A 50 13.46 -13.84 0.11
CA LYS A 50 13.70 -13.59 -1.32
C LYS A 50 13.13 -12.25 -1.72
N THR A 51 13.87 -11.48 -2.52
CA THR A 51 13.40 -10.18 -3.04
C THR A 51 13.15 -10.26 -4.53
N VAL A 52 11.96 -9.84 -4.94
CA VAL A 52 11.54 -9.73 -6.34
C VAL A 52 11.11 -8.29 -6.60
N GLN A 53 11.56 -7.69 -7.70
CA GLN A 53 11.20 -6.34 -8.10
C GLN A 53 10.72 -6.28 -9.55
N LEU A 54 9.78 -5.39 -9.82
CA LEU A 54 9.32 -5.01 -11.14
C LEU A 54 10.03 -3.72 -11.53
N LEU A 55 10.79 -3.76 -12.62
CA LEU A 55 11.47 -2.62 -13.21
C LEU A 55 10.67 -2.08 -14.41
N ASP A 56 10.86 -0.80 -14.72
CA ASP A 56 10.44 -0.22 -16.00
C ASP A 56 11.54 -0.33 -17.07
N GLU A 57 11.30 0.26 -18.24
CA GLU A 57 12.24 0.27 -19.37
C GLU A 57 13.54 1.05 -19.09
N ASP A 58 13.55 1.89 -18.05
CA ASP A 58 14.67 2.72 -17.61
C ASP A 58 15.34 2.13 -16.34
N ASP A 59 15.07 0.86 -16.02
CA ASP A 59 15.55 0.12 -14.82
C ASP A 59 15.14 0.76 -13.48
N TYR A 60 14.08 1.59 -13.45
CA TYR A 60 13.52 2.09 -12.20
C TYR A 60 12.58 1.07 -11.55
N VAL A 61 12.70 0.92 -10.23
CA VAL A 61 11.83 0.03 -9.44
C VAL A 61 10.42 0.59 -9.36
N LEU A 62 9.48 -0.06 -10.06
CA LEU A 62 8.06 0.23 -9.99
C LEU A 62 7.40 -0.43 -8.77
N GLN A 63 7.76 -1.68 -8.47
CA GLN A 63 7.25 -2.44 -7.33
C GLN A 63 8.31 -3.40 -6.79
N GLN A 64 8.31 -3.66 -5.49
CA GLN A 64 9.19 -4.65 -4.87
C GLN A 64 8.42 -5.42 -3.80
N VAL A 65 8.69 -6.73 -3.73
CA VAL A 65 8.25 -7.59 -2.63
C VAL A 65 9.44 -8.37 -2.10
N THR A 66 9.54 -8.45 -0.78
CA THR A 66 10.50 -9.32 -0.10
C THR A 66 9.70 -10.31 0.74
N SER A 67 9.82 -11.61 0.46
CA SER A 67 9.22 -12.61 1.33
C SER A 67 9.99 -12.64 2.65
N LYS A 68 9.33 -12.33 3.76
CA LYS A 68 9.96 -12.35 5.09
C LYS A 68 9.54 -13.59 5.87
N LYS A 69 10.37 -14.03 6.82
CA LYS A 69 9.97 -15.06 7.80
C LYS A 69 8.82 -14.50 8.64
N ARG A 70 7.87 -15.38 9.00
CA ARG A 70 6.68 -15.00 9.78
C ARG A 70 7.03 -14.33 11.11
N GLU A 71 8.14 -14.72 11.73
CA GLU A 71 8.66 -14.14 12.98
C GLU A 71 9.12 -12.68 12.83
N ASP A 72 9.51 -12.25 11.62
CA ASP A 72 9.90 -10.87 11.31
C ASP A 72 8.72 -10.02 10.80
N ALA A 73 7.75 -10.65 10.13
CA ALA A 73 6.51 -9.98 9.69
C ALA A 73 5.65 -9.50 10.88
N ASP A 74 5.67 -10.23 12.00
CA ASP A 74 4.96 -9.84 13.22
C ASP A 74 5.59 -8.64 13.95
N ARG A 75 6.75 -8.12 13.49
CA ARG A 75 7.44 -6.97 14.11
C ARG A 75 7.17 -5.63 13.43
N GLU A 76 6.63 -5.62 12.20
CA GLU A 76 6.21 -4.38 11.54
C GLU A 76 4.71 -4.19 11.80
N ILE A 77 4.33 -3.04 12.37
CA ILE A 77 2.92 -2.64 12.55
C ILE A 77 2.41 -2.20 11.17
N GLU A 78 2.23 -3.15 10.26
CA GLU A 78 1.59 -2.91 8.96
C GLU A 78 0.07 -3.05 9.06
N PHE A 79 -0.63 -2.28 8.24
CA PHE A 79 -2.07 -2.47 8.09
C PHE A 79 -2.36 -3.78 7.35
N SER A 80 -3.17 -4.64 7.95
CA SER A 80 -3.72 -5.82 7.27
C SER A 80 -4.51 -5.43 6.02
N ASP A 81 -4.69 -6.38 5.08
CA ASP A 81 -5.53 -6.20 3.89
C ASP A 81 -6.93 -5.66 4.20
N ARG A 82 -7.51 -6.12 5.32
CA ARG A 82 -8.81 -5.62 5.80
C ARG A 82 -8.74 -4.15 6.21
N GLN A 83 -7.69 -3.74 6.92
CA GLN A 83 -7.47 -2.34 7.29
C GLN A 83 -7.22 -1.47 6.06
N LEU A 84 -6.43 -1.95 5.09
CA LEU A 84 -6.21 -1.27 3.81
C LEU A 84 -7.52 -1.09 3.01
N ALA A 85 -8.39 -2.09 2.99
CA ALA A 85 -9.70 -1.98 2.35
C ALA A 85 -10.58 -0.91 3.01
N VAL A 86 -10.54 -0.79 4.35
CA VAL A 86 -11.24 0.26 5.09
C VAL A 86 -10.67 1.64 4.75
N ILE A 87 -9.35 1.79 4.69
CA ILE A 87 -8.69 3.05 4.29
C ILE A 87 -9.17 3.47 2.89
N LYS A 88 -9.19 2.55 1.91
CA LYS A 88 -9.70 2.82 0.56
C LYS A 88 -11.18 3.23 0.54
N ALA A 89 -11.99 2.64 1.42
CA ALA A 89 -13.39 3.04 1.56
C ALA A 89 -13.51 4.46 2.15
N MET A 90 -12.69 4.80 3.15
CA MET A 90 -12.62 6.14 3.72
C MET A 90 -12.20 7.17 2.67
N GLU A 91 -11.19 6.89 1.85
CA GLU A 91 -10.77 7.77 0.75
C GLU A 91 -11.90 8.07 -0.23
N LYS A 92 -12.71 7.06 -0.59
CA LYS A 92 -13.89 7.26 -1.43
C LYS A 92 -14.92 8.17 -0.76
N VAL A 93 -15.16 8.00 0.54
CA VAL A 93 -16.06 8.89 1.30
C VAL A 93 -15.53 10.33 1.28
N LEU A 94 -14.23 10.53 1.50
CA LEU A 94 -13.60 11.86 1.44
C LEU A 94 -13.72 12.51 0.06
N GLN A 95 -13.60 11.73 -1.02
CA GLN A 95 -13.86 12.21 -2.38
C GLN A 95 -15.31 12.68 -2.55
N HIS A 96 -16.28 11.94 -2.01
CA HIS A 96 -17.68 12.34 -2.05
C HIS A 96 -17.93 13.61 -1.21
N CYS A 97 -17.30 13.74 -0.04
CA CYS A 97 -17.34 14.98 0.74
C CYS A 97 -16.83 16.16 -0.10
N HIS A 98 -15.70 15.99 -0.79
CA HIS A 98 -15.15 17.03 -1.66
C HIS A 98 -16.10 17.42 -2.80
N SER A 99 -16.70 16.44 -3.49
CA SER A 99 -17.64 16.72 -4.59
C SER A 99 -18.92 17.42 -4.14
N GLU A 100 -19.37 17.15 -2.91
CA GLU A 100 -20.54 17.79 -2.29
C GLU A 100 -20.21 19.14 -1.63
N GLY A 101 -18.96 19.61 -1.73
CA GLY A 101 -18.54 20.87 -1.13
C GLY A 101 -18.48 20.84 0.40
N ILE A 102 -18.10 19.70 0.98
CA ILE A 102 -17.85 19.51 2.41
C ILE A 102 -16.34 19.53 2.66
N GLY A 103 -15.88 20.51 3.42
CA GLY A 103 -14.54 20.58 3.96
C GLY A 103 -14.44 19.88 5.31
N LEU A 104 -13.27 19.32 5.62
CA LEU A 104 -12.97 18.73 6.91
C LEU A 104 -11.81 19.48 7.56
N ILE A 105 -11.91 19.76 8.86
CA ILE A 105 -10.86 20.39 9.66
C ILE A 105 -10.72 19.68 11.00
N GLY A 106 -9.48 19.46 11.41
CA GLY A 106 -9.15 18.91 12.71
C GLY A 106 -8.88 20.02 13.72
N TYR A 107 -9.57 19.96 14.86
CA TYR A 107 -9.19 20.62 16.10
C TYR A 107 -8.61 19.57 17.05
N SER A 108 -7.77 19.97 18.01
CA SER A 108 -6.92 19.10 18.84
C SER A 108 -7.42 17.68 19.14
N ASP A 109 -8.69 17.49 19.45
CA ASP A 109 -9.34 16.21 19.74
C ASP A 109 -10.60 15.94 18.91
N GLU A 110 -10.97 16.84 18.00
CA GLU A 110 -12.24 16.83 17.27
C GLU A 110 -12.02 16.93 15.76
N LEU A 111 -12.76 16.16 14.98
CA LEU A 111 -12.82 16.31 13.53
C LEU A 111 -14.16 16.94 13.17
N VAL A 112 -14.14 18.00 12.38
CA VAL A 112 -15.32 18.82 12.11
C VAL A 112 -15.51 19.00 10.60
N ALA A 113 -16.75 18.93 10.14
CA ALA A 113 -17.15 19.27 8.77
C ALA A 113 -17.62 20.72 8.68
N TYR A 114 -17.35 21.38 7.55
CA TYR A 114 -17.82 22.72 7.25
C TYR A 114 -18.11 22.89 5.74
N PRO A 115 -18.94 23.85 5.31
CA PRO A 115 -19.15 24.13 3.89
C PRO A 115 -17.88 24.67 3.21
N ALA A 116 -17.42 24.02 2.13
CA ALA A 116 -16.17 24.35 1.43
C ALA A 116 -16.18 25.74 0.77
N ASN A 117 -17.35 26.36 0.60
CA ASN A 117 -17.48 27.72 0.08
C ASN A 117 -17.27 28.80 1.18
N CYS A 118 -17.05 28.41 2.43
CA CYS A 118 -16.77 29.33 3.53
C CYS A 118 -15.35 29.89 3.37
N LYS A 119 -15.24 31.18 3.03
CA LYS A 119 -13.96 31.84 2.72
C LYS A 119 -13.11 32.16 3.95
N ASN A 120 -13.70 32.15 5.14
CA ASN A 120 -13.01 32.46 6.38
C ASN A 120 -13.24 31.35 7.40
N ILE A 121 -12.19 30.58 7.68
CA ILE A 121 -12.20 29.48 8.66
C ILE A 121 -12.50 30.00 10.07
N GLU A 122 -12.16 31.24 10.39
CA GLU A 122 -12.48 31.85 11.70
C GLU A 122 -13.98 32.11 11.88
N GLN A 123 -14.73 32.29 10.78
CA GLN A 123 -16.20 32.36 10.78
C GLN A 123 -16.84 30.97 10.58
N ALA A 124 -16.07 29.97 10.18
CA ALA A 124 -16.57 28.62 9.94
C ALA A 124 -17.02 27.92 11.23
N SER A 125 -16.57 28.38 12.40
CA SER A 125 -16.99 27.87 13.71
C SER A 125 -18.52 27.82 13.90
N GLU A 126 -19.27 28.72 13.25
CA GLU A 126 -20.74 28.72 13.28
C GLU A 126 -21.38 27.63 12.41
N PHE A 127 -20.68 27.19 11.35
CA PHE A 127 -21.15 26.18 10.39
C PHE A 127 -20.48 24.82 10.58
N CYS A 128 -19.61 24.73 11.59
CA CYS A 128 -18.86 23.55 11.96
C CYS A 128 -19.78 22.50 12.58
N LEU A 129 -19.78 21.29 12.00
CA LEU A 129 -20.47 20.13 12.53
C LEU A 129 -19.47 19.05 12.91
N GLU A 130 -19.43 18.69 14.20
CA GLU A 130 -18.58 17.62 14.70
C GLU A 130 -18.90 16.28 14.02
N ILE A 131 -17.87 15.58 13.57
CA ILE A 131 -17.96 14.24 13.03
C ILE A 131 -17.70 13.26 14.17
N ASN A 132 -18.62 12.33 14.40
CA ASN A 132 -18.37 11.23 15.30
C ASN A 132 -17.29 10.31 14.71
N THR A 133 -16.08 10.40 15.26
CA THR A 133 -14.92 9.62 14.79
C THR A 133 -14.78 8.29 15.51
N SER A 134 -15.70 7.90 16.40
CA SER A 134 -15.60 6.66 17.18
C SER A 134 -14.22 6.47 17.86
N HIS A 135 -13.61 7.58 18.30
CA HIS A 135 -12.26 7.64 18.87
C HIS A 135 -11.11 7.21 17.95
N THR A 136 -11.35 7.11 16.63
CA THR A 136 -10.30 6.76 15.65
C THR A 136 -9.51 7.99 15.21
N TYR A 137 -10.07 9.19 15.33
CA TYR A 137 -9.35 10.43 15.09
C TYR A 137 -8.68 10.92 16.37
N LYS A 138 -7.44 11.40 16.23
CA LYS A 138 -6.70 12.13 17.25
C LYS A 138 -5.95 13.26 16.56
N GLY A 139 -6.14 14.50 17.00
CA GLY A 139 -5.27 15.59 16.57
C GLY A 139 -3.87 15.41 17.13
N ALA A 140 -2.90 16.02 16.44
CA ALA A 140 -1.48 15.96 16.76
C ALA A 140 -1.03 17.18 17.56
#